data_AF-A0A7S0TH22-F1
#
_entry.id   AF-A0A7S0TH22-F1
#
_cell.length_a   1.000
_cell.length_b   1.000
_cell.length_c   1.000
_cell.angle_alpha   90.00
_cell.angle_beta   90.00
_cell.angle_gamma   90.00
#
_symmetry.space_group_name_H-M   'P 1'
#
loop_
_entity.id
_entity.type
_entity.pdbx_description
1 polymer ?
#
loop_
_entity_poly.entity_id
_entity_poly.type
_entity_poly.pdbx_seq_one_letter_code
_entity_poly.pdbx_strand_id
1 'polypeptide(L)'
;VAKIPRGSILWPSDTAAVVGGNVLTSQRVVDVILKAFGAAAASQGCMNNITFGDSRFGYYETIGGGAGAGPTWDGRSGVHTHMTNTRITDVEIMERRYPILVKKFGLRKGSGGKGLHPGGDGLER
;
A
#
# COMPACT_ATOMS: atom_id res chain seq x y z
N VAL A 1 -19.71 3.27 -18.70
CA VAL A 1 -20.16 3.70 -17.35
C VAL A 1 -20.27 2.46 -16.48
N ALA A 2 -19.59 2.43 -15.33
CA ALA A 2 -19.63 1.28 -14.42
C ALA A 2 -20.97 1.25 -13.65
N LYS A 3 -21.63 0.08 -13.57
CA LYS A 3 -22.80 -0.12 -12.71
C LYS A 3 -22.32 -0.55 -11.33
N ILE A 4 -22.53 0.29 -10.31
CA ILE A 4 -22.11 0.02 -8.94
C ILE A 4 -23.34 -0.25 -8.07
N PRO A 5 -23.48 -1.44 -7.46
CA PRO A 5 -24.62 -1.76 -6.60
C PRO A 5 -24.64 -0.91 -5.32
N ARG A 6 -25.81 -0.36 -4.96
CA ARG A 6 -26.03 0.31 -3.66
C ARG A 6 -25.80 -0.66 -2.51
N GLY A 7 -25.19 -0.19 -1.42
CA GLY A 7 -24.84 -0.99 -0.25
C GLY A 7 -23.58 -1.85 -0.40
N SER A 8 -22.91 -1.79 -1.56
CA SER A 8 -21.63 -2.47 -1.75
C SER A 8 -20.48 -1.70 -1.10
N ILE A 9 -19.30 -2.32 -1.00
CA ILE A 9 -18.08 -1.66 -0.49
C ILE A 9 -17.67 -0.43 -1.34
N LEU A 10 -18.14 -0.33 -2.59
CA LEU A 10 -17.90 0.79 -3.50
C LEU A 10 -19.03 1.83 -3.50
N TRP A 11 -20.16 1.51 -2.87
CA TRP A 11 -21.30 2.42 -2.65
C TRP A 11 -21.91 2.12 -1.29
N PRO A 12 -21.21 2.45 -0.19
CA PRO A 12 -21.74 2.25 1.16
C PRO A 12 -22.87 3.24 1.45
N SER A 13 -23.60 3.02 2.56
CA SER A 13 -24.54 4.02 3.08
C SER A 13 -23.82 5.14 3.81
N ASP A 14 -24.50 6.27 4.01
CA ASP A 14 -23.94 7.43 4.73
C ASP A 14 -23.61 7.14 6.21
N THR A 15 -24.20 6.08 6.76
CA THR A 15 -23.99 5.61 8.14
C THR A 15 -22.91 4.53 8.26
N ALA A 16 -22.36 4.05 7.14
CA ALA A 16 -21.37 2.99 7.17
C ALA A 16 -20.00 3.51 7.61
N ALA A 17 -19.27 2.71 8.37
CA ALA A 17 -17.87 2.98 8.68
C ALA A 17 -17.02 2.76 7.42
N VAL A 18 -16.51 3.86 6.85
CA VAL A 18 -15.71 3.85 5.60
C VAL A 18 -14.25 4.19 5.80
N VAL A 19 -13.79 4.31 7.05
CA VAL A 19 -12.39 4.61 7.34
C VAL A 19 -11.51 3.51 6.71
N GLY A 20 -10.46 3.92 6.01
CA GLY A 20 -9.59 2.99 5.29
C GLY A 20 -10.08 2.55 3.91
N GLY A 21 -11.20 3.09 3.38
CA GLY A 21 -11.67 2.79 2.02
C GLY A 21 -10.61 3.06 0.93
N ASN A 22 -9.90 4.19 1.03
CA ASN A 22 -8.80 4.50 0.11
C ASN A 22 -7.62 3.53 0.24
N VAL A 23 -7.47 2.92 1.41
CA VAL A 23 -6.29 2.15 1.82
C VAL A 23 -6.31 0.75 1.22
N LEU A 24 -7.46 0.08 1.28
CA LEU A 24 -7.64 -1.28 0.75
C LEU A 24 -8.51 -1.28 -0.51
N THR A 25 -9.69 -0.66 -0.45
CA THR A 25 -10.69 -0.79 -1.51
C THR A 25 -10.21 -0.15 -2.81
N SER A 26 -9.77 1.12 -2.78
CA SER A 26 -9.28 1.79 -3.99
C SER A 26 -8.07 1.09 -4.61
N GLN A 27 -7.14 0.63 -3.77
CA GLN A 27 -5.96 -0.11 -4.25
C GLN A 27 -6.36 -1.42 -4.96
N ARG A 28 -7.35 -2.15 -4.44
CA ARG A 28 -7.86 -3.37 -5.08
C ARG A 28 -8.66 -3.10 -6.35
N VAL A 29 -9.38 -1.98 -6.42
CA VAL A 29 -10.05 -1.57 -7.66
C VAL A 29 -9.02 -1.35 -8.77
N VAL A 30 -7.88 -0.73 -8.47
CA VAL A 30 -6.79 -0.56 -9.45
C VAL A 30 -6.26 -1.91 -9.91
N ASP A 31 -6.00 -2.87 -9.01
CA ASP A 31 -5.56 -4.22 -9.39
C ASP A 31 -6.53 -4.89 -10.37
N VAL A 32 -7.85 -4.77 -10.12
CA VAL A 32 -8.89 -5.33 -11.00
C VAL A 32 -8.86 -4.68 -12.38
N ILE A 33 -8.72 -3.36 -12.45
CA ILE A 33 -8.63 -2.62 -13.71
C ILE A 33 -7.38 -3.06 -14.48
N LEU A 34 -6.20 -3.04 -13.85
CA LEU A 34 -4.94 -3.43 -14.50
C LEU A 34 -4.99 -4.86 -15.01
N LYS A 35 -5.58 -5.77 -14.23
CA LYS A 35 -5.81 -7.17 -14.64
C LYS A 35 -6.76 -7.27 -15.83
N ALA A 36 -7.85 -6.52 -15.85
CA ALA A 36 -8.82 -6.54 -16.95
C ALA A 36 -8.20 -6.10 -18.29
N PHE A 37 -7.25 -5.16 -18.25
CA PHE A 37 -6.51 -4.69 -19.43
C PHE A 37 -5.22 -5.48 -19.71
N GLY A 38 -4.84 -6.44 -18.85
CA GLY A 38 -3.56 -7.13 -18.96
C GLY A 38 -2.35 -6.20 -18.90
N ALA A 39 -2.49 -5.03 -18.27
CA ALA A 39 -1.50 -3.95 -18.34
C ALA A 39 -0.29 -4.16 -17.42
N ALA A 40 -0.53 -4.71 -16.23
CA ALA A 40 0.49 -5.06 -15.24
C ALA A 40 -0.06 -6.10 -14.26
N ALA A 41 0.84 -6.83 -13.61
CA ALA A 41 0.51 -7.64 -12.44
C ALA A 41 0.08 -6.75 -11.26
N ALA A 42 -0.62 -7.33 -10.29
CA ALA A 42 -0.99 -6.62 -9.07
C ALA A 42 0.27 -6.18 -8.30
N SER A 43 0.25 -4.95 -7.80
CA SER A 43 1.27 -4.44 -6.87
C SER A 43 0.95 -4.88 -5.44
N GLN A 44 1.61 -4.29 -4.44
CA GLN A 44 1.12 -4.26 -3.07
C GLN A 44 -0.28 -3.63 -3.07
N GLY A 45 -1.30 -4.48 -3.11
CA GLY A 45 -2.68 -3.99 -3.20
C GLY A 45 -3.28 -3.56 -1.84
N CYS A 46 -2.43 -3.18 -0.90
CA CYS A 46 -2.84 -2.50 0.31
C CYS A 46 -1.90 -1.31 0.52
N MET A 47 -2.43 -0.13 0.77
CA MET A 47 -1.67 0.97 1.36
C MET A 47 -1.43 0.60 2.82
N ASN A 48 -0.32 -0.08 3.17
CA ASN A 48 -0.12 -0.44 4.56
C ASN A 48 0.19 0.81 5.38
N ASN A 49 -0.44 0.96 6.55
CA ASN A 49 -0.25 2.12 7.40
C ASN A 49 0.34 1.67 8.74
N ILE A 50 1.27 2.45 9.28
CA ILE A 50 1.71 2.35 10.66
C ILE A 50 1.10 3.52 11.42
N THR A 51 0.29 3.19 12.43
CA THR A 51 -0.32 4.19 13.30
C THR A 51 -0.11 3.82 14.76
N PHE A 52 0.38 4.76 15.55
CA PHE A 52 0.54 4.61 16.99
C PHE A 52 0.48 5.98 17.66
N GLY A 53 0.17 6.01 18.94
CA GLY A 53 -0.01 7.26 19.68
C GLY A 53 -0.72 7.04 21.01
N ASP A 54 -0.87 8.13 21.74
CA ASP A 54 -1.59 8.21 23.01
C ASP A 54 -2.40 9.53 23.08
N SER A 55 -2.78 9.97 24.28
CA SER A 55 -3.51 11.23 24.47
C SER A 55 -2.70 12.49 24.14
N ARG A 56 -1.39 12.38 23.95
CA ARG A 56 -0.46 13.50 23.75
C ARG A 56 0.08 13.56 22.32
N PHE A 57 0.18 12.44 21.61
CA PHE A 57 0.66 12.42 20.22
C PHE A 57 0.01 11.32 19.38
N GLY A 58 0.02 11.52 18.06
CA GLY A 58 -0.36 10.53 17.07
C GLY A 58 0.64 10.50 15.92
N TYR A 59 1.00 9.30 15.52
CA TYR A 59 1.81 9.04 14.33
C TYR A 59 0.97 8.28 13.31
N TYR A 60 1.11 8.67 12.04
CA TYR A 60 0.51 7.99 10.90
C TYR A 60 1.48 8.07 9.74
N GLU A 61 1.80 6.92 9.16
CA GLU A 61 2.62 6.83 7.96
C GLU A 61 2.12 5.71 7.08
N THR A 62 2.12 5.94 5.76
CA THR A 62 1.92 4.88 4.78
C THR A 62 3.27 4.27 4.39
N ILE A 63 3.33 2.96 4.30
CA ILE A 63 4.52 2.18 3.99
C ILE A 63 4.41 1.66 2.56
N GLY A 64 5.44 1.93 1.76
CA GLY A 64 5.56 1.37 0.42
C GLY A 64 5.76 -0.14 0.41
N GLY A 65 5.89 -0.71 -0.79
CA GLY A 65 6.09 -2.14 -0.95
C GLY A 65 6.45 -2.51 -2.38
N GLY A 66 6.08 -3.71 -2.79
CA GLY A 66 6.42 -4.23 -4.11
C GLY A 66 5.48 -3.68 -5.19
N ALA A 67 6.03 -3.16 -6.28
CA ALA A 67 5.27 -2.89 -7.48
C ALA A 67 5.07 -4.16 -8.32
N GLY A 68 3.94 -4.23 -9.03
CA GLY A 68 3.66 -5.28 -9.98
C GLY A 68 4.58 -5.19 -11.21
N ALA A 69 4.98 -6.35 -11.72
CA ALA A 69 5.70 -6.46 -12.97
C ALA A 69 4.77 -6.22 -14.18
N GLY A 70 5.35 -5.89 -15.33
CA GLY A 70 4.62 -5.77 -16.59
C GLY A 70 5.05 -6.77 -17.63
N PRO A 71 4.55 -6.62 -18.88
CA PRO A 71 4.89 -7.52 -19.97
C PRO A 71 6.38 -7.52 -20.36
N THR A 72 7.10 -6.44 -20.05
CA THR A 72 8.52 -6.26 -20.43
C THR A 72 9.40 -5.75 -19.29
N TRP A 73 8.90 -5.67 -18.06
CA TRP A 73 9.65 -5.12 -16.92
C TRP A 73 9.36 -5.84 -15.61
N ASP A 74 10.37 -5.87 -14.77
CA ASP A 74 10.29 -6.37 -13.40
C ASP A 74 9.70 -5.31 -12.47
N GLY A 75 9.02 -5.77 -11.42
CA GLY A 75 8.44 -4.90 -10.41
C GLY A 75 9.49 -4.22 -9.55
N ARG A 76 9.29 -2.94 -9.22
CA ARG A 76 10.18 -2.19 -8.35
C ARG A 76 9.90 -2.48 -6.87
N SER A 77 10.95 -2.77 -6.09
CA SER A 77 10.85 -3.02 -4.65
C SER A 77 10.78 -1.74 -3.83
N GLY A 78 10.05 -1.77 -2.71
CA GLY A 78 10.04 -0.73 -1.68
C GLY A 78 9.52 0.63 -2.11
N VAL A 79 8.55 0.68 -3.02
CA VAL A 79 7.96 1.92 -3.55
C VAL A 79 6.48 2.07 -3.22
N HIS A 80 6.03 3.31 -3.20
CA HIS A 80 4.62 3.63 -3.20
C HIS A 80 4.02 3.36 -4.58
N THR A 81 2.86 2.70 -4.61
CA THR A 81 2.15 2.34 -5.84
C THR A 81 0.71 2.82 -5.81
N HIS A 82 0.19 3.20 -6.98
CA HIS A 82 -1.20 3.55 -7.25
C HIS A 82 -1.77 4.62 -6.30
N MET A 83 -2.54 4.23 -5.28
CA MET A 83 -3.24 5.14 -4.38
C MET A 83 -2.33 5.74 -3.30
N THR A 84 -1.01 5.57 -3.43
CA THR A 84 -0.01 6.01 -2.46
C THR A 84 1.11 6.77 -3.18
N ASN A 85 1.54 7.91 -2.66
CA ASN A 85 2.65 8.71 -3.22
C ASN A 85 3.32 9.59 -2.14
N THR A 86 3.72 8.97 -1.04
CA THR A 86 4.36 9.66 0.09
C THR A 86 5.86 9.41 0.09
N ARG A 87 6.60 10.28 0.77
CA ARG A 87 7.98 9.97 1.18
C ARG A 87 7.95 9.32 2.56
N ILE A 88 8.87 8.37 2.76
CA ILE A 88 9.08 7.78 4.07
C ILE A 88 9.60 8.84 5.05
N THR A 89 9.28 8.67 6.33
CA THR A 89 9.90 9.43 7.41
C THR A 89 11.23 8.78 7.77
N ASP A 90 12.30 9.58 7.78
CA ASP A 90 13.62 9.14 8.21
C ASP A 90 13.55 8.55 9.63
N VAL A 91 14.22 7.41 9.82
CA VAL A 91 14.24 6.69 11.10
C VAL A 91 14.73 7.58 12.24
N GLU A 92 15.80 8.35 12.01
CA GLU A 92 16.36 9.27 13.01
C GLU A 92 15.35 10.33 13.44
N ILE A 93 14.52 10.81 12.51
CA ILE A 93 13.47 11.79 12.81
C ILE A 93 12.34 11.15 13.60
N MET A 94 11.98 9.89 13.32
CA MET A 94 10.99 9.16 14.10
C MET A 94 11.45 8.94 15.54
N GLU A 95 12.65 8.42 15.73
CA GLU A 95 13.21 8.13 17.06
C GLU A 95 13.45 9.41 17.88
N ARG A 96 13.73 10.54 17.21
CA ARG A 96 13.85 11.84 17.87
C ARG A 96 12.51 12.42 18.31
N ARG A 97 11.43 12.18 17.55
CA ARG A 97 10.12 12.81 17.78
C ARG A 97 9.17 11.95 18.61
N TYR A 98 9.36 10.64 18.61
CA TYR A 98 8.43 9.69 19.20
C TYR A 98 9.17 8.72 20.12
N PRO A 99 8.52 8.21 21.19
CA PRO A 99 9.13 7.30 22.16
C PRO A 99 9.19 5.86 21.61
N ILE A 100 9.82 5.69 20.44
CA ILE A 100 9.97 4.40 19.76
C ILE A 100 11.42 4.21 19.32
N LEU A 101 11.80 2.95 19.11
CA LEU A 101 13.08 2.55 18.53
C LEU A 101 12.82 1.64 17.34
N VAL A 102 13.34 1.98 16.16
CA VAL A 102 13.16 1.21 14.93
C VAL A 102 14.24 0.13 14.89
N LYS A 103 13.85 -1.11 15.14
CA LYS A 103 14.78 -2.25 15.14
C LYS A 103 15.22 -2.68 13.75
N LYS A 104 14.38 -2.47 12.75
CA LYS A 104 14.61 -2.90 11.38
C LYS A 104 13.92 -1.95 10.43
N PHE A 105 14.57 -1.66 9.31
CA PHE A 105 13.93 -1.00 8.18
C PHE A 105 14.64 -1.46 6.91
N GLY A 106 13.91 -2.08 5.98
CA GLY A 106 14.51 -2.57 4.76
C GLY A 106 13.56 -3.30 3.83
N LEU A 107 14.11 -3.82 2.73
CA LEU A 107 13.39 -4.68 1.81
C LEU A 107 13.16 -6.05 2.44
N ARG A 108 11.91 -6.51 2.44
CA ARG A 108 11.55 -7.88 2.78
C ARG A 108 11.92 -8.79 1.60
N LYS A 109 13.16 -9.26 1.58
CA LYS A 109 13.73 -10.03 0.45
C LYS A 109 12.89 -11.26 0.09
N GLY A 110 12.66 -11.47 -1.20
CA GLY A 110 11.95 -12.65 -1.73
C GLY A 110 10.44 -12.64 -1.46
N SER A 111 9.88 -11.48 -1.14
CA SER A 111 8.44 -11.30 -0.94
C SER A 111 7.69 -10.95 -2.21
N GLY A 112 8.41 -10.53 -3.27
CA GLY A 112 7.84 -10.26 -4.57
C GLY A 112 7.15 -11.48 -5.19
N GLY A 113 6.06 -11.22 -5.92
CA GLY A 113 5.35 -12.25 -6.66
C GLY A 113 6.24 -12.89 -7.72
N LYS A 114 6.14 -14.21 -7.88
CA LYS A 114 6.88 -14.96 -8.92
C LYS A 114 6.15 -14.89 -10.25
N GLY A 115 6.89 -14.76 -11.34
CA GLY A 115 6.37 -14.71 -12.71
C GLY A 115 7.52 -14.70 -13.72
N LEU A 116 7.19 -14.57 -15.02
CA LEU A 116 8.21 -14.37 -16.07
C LEU A 116 9.07 -13.14 -15.76
N HIS A 117 8.40 -12.06 -15.37
CA HIS A 117 9.00 -10.90 -14.74
C HIS A 117 8.63 -10.92 -13.25
N PRO A 118 9.61 -10.94 -12.32
CA PRO A 118 9.34 -10.92 -10.89
C PRO A 118 8.72 -9.60 -10.44
N GLY A 119 7.78 -9.66 -9.49
CA GLY A 119 7.29 -8.48 -8.78
C GLY A 119 8.32 -7.93 -7.80
N GLY A 120 8.16 -6.67 -7.41
CA GLY A 120 9.03 -6.03 -6.43
C GLY A 120 8.87 -6.61 -5.03
N ASP A 121 9.94 -6.59 -4.25
CA ASP A 121 9.89 -6.93 -2.83
C ASP A 121 9.21 -5.82 -2.01
N GLY A 122 8.44 -6.24 -1.01
CA GLY A 122 7.84 -5.37 0.00
C GLY A 122 8.86 -4.79 0.99
N LEU A 123 8.36 -4.01 1.96
CA LEU A 123 9.14 -3.49 3.07
C LEU A 123 8.88 -4.26 4.37
N GLU A 124 9.86 -4.27 5.26
CA GLU A 124 9.75 -4.66 6.66
C GLU A 124 10.23 -3.51 7.55
N ARG A 125 9.48 -3.23 8.62
CA ARG A 125 9.72 -2.15 9.59
C ARG A 125 9.25 -2.57 10.97
#